data_AF-A0A2N4YNK8-F1
#
_entry.id   AF-A0A2N4YNK8-F1
#
_cell.length_a   1.000
_cell.length_b   1.000
_cell.length_c   1.000
_cell.angle_alpha   90.00
_cell.angle_beta   90.00
_cell.angle_gamma   90.00
#
_symmetry.space_group_name_H-M   'P 1'
#
loop_
_entity.id
_entity.type
_entity.pdbx_description
1 polymer ?
#
loop_
_entity_poly.entity_id
_entity_poly.type
_entity_poly.pdbx_seq_one_letter_code
_entity_poly.pdbx_strand_id
1 'polypeptide(L)'
;GDAVVKFFLMAFGGILSGLVVVWVTGKCNNFLVRRTREEPAIQILISLLIPFAAYLLAEAFHVSGILAAVAAGIAMHYEQLSGPRLPATRMKSSAVWTMLQTTLNGMIFLMLGEQLPRMLKTLPAVASQAGVSSPWYLLLYAVAITLALGLMRFAWVW
;
A
#
# COMPACT_ATOMS: atom_id res chain seq x y z
N GLY A 1 6.96 18.25 20.44
CA GLY A 1 8.09 18.59 19.55
C GLY A 1 8.73 17.35 18.96
N ASP A 2 9.38 16.54 19.80
CA ASP A 2 10.26 15.44 19.35
C ASP A 2 9.55 14.35 18.51
N ALA A 3 8.32 13.97 18.85
CA ALA A 3 7.53 13.01 18.07
C ALA A 3 7.20 13.51 16.64
N VAL A 4 6.99 14.82 16.49
CA VAL A 4 6.71 15.44 15.18
C VAL A 4 7.97 15.38 14.31
N VAL A 5 9.13 15.72 14.87
CA VAL A 5 10.42 15.64 14.16
C VAL A 5 10.73 14.21 13.73
N LYS A 6 10.53 13.23 14.62
CA LYS A 6 10.70 11.79 14.29
C LYS A 6 9.76 11.34 13.19
N PHE A 7 8.49 11.78 13.23
CA PHE A 7 7.53 11.48 12.17
C PHE A 7 8.00 11.99 10.81
N PHE A 8 8.42 13.26 10.71
CA PHE A 8 8.94 13.82 9.47
C PHE A 8 10.21 13.12 9.00
N LEU A 9 11.12 12.78 9.90
CA LEU A 9 12.36 12.07 9.55
C LEU A 9 12.07 10.66 9.01
N MET A 10 11.19 9.90 9.67
CA MET A 10 10.77 8.58 9.20
C MET A 10 10.04 8.65 7.86
N ALA A 11 9.19 9.68 7.67
CA ALA A 11 8.44 9.87 6.44
C ALA A 11 9.35 10.24 5.26
N PHE A 12 10.21 11.24 5.45
CA PHE A 12 11.11 11.73 4.41
C PHE A 12 12.18 10.69 4.06
N GLY A 13 12.73 10.00 5.06
CA GLY A 13 13.65 8.88 4.85
C GLY A 13 13.01 7.72 4.08
N GLY A 14 11.76 7.39 4.40
CA GLY A 14 10.96 6.41 3.64
C GLY A 14 10.83 6.82 2.17
N ILE A 15 10.39 8.05 1.90
CA ILE A 15 10.22 8.55 0.52
C ILE A 15 11.56 8.50 -0.25
N LEU A 16 12.64 9.00 0.36
CA LEU A 16 13.98 9.00 -0.24
C LEU A 16 14.46 7.58 -0.57
N SER A 17 14.29 6.62 0.35
CA SER A 17 14.68 5.23 0.11
C SER A 17 13.92 4.61 -1.06
N GLY A 18 12.62 4.88 -1.20
CA GLY A 18 11.82 4.46 -2.34
C GLY A 18 12.30 5.04 -3.67
N LEU A 19 12.61 6.34 -3.69
CA LEU A 19 13.16 7.01 -4.87
C LEU A 19 14.53 6.46 -5.26
N VAL A 20 15.41 6.20 -4.28
CA VAL A 20 16.73 5.62 -4.53
C VAL A 20 16.61 4.24 -5.15
N VAL A 21 15.74 3.37 -4.63
CA VAL A 21 15.55 2.02 -5.18
C VAL A 21 15.03 2.06 -6.61
N VAL A 22 14.05 2.92 -6.90
CA VAL A 22 13.55 3.07 -8.28
C VAL A 22 14.63 3.62 -9.20
N TRP A 23 15.39 4.63 -8.77
CA TRP A 23 16.46 5.21 -9.58
C TRP A 23 17.57 4.20 -9.91
N VAL A 24 17.99 3.40 -8.91
CA VAL A 24 18.99 2.32 -9.09
C VAL A 24 18.43 1.25 -10.03
N THR A 25 17.19 0.82 -9.80
CA THR A 25 16.57 -0.24 -10.61
C THR A 25 16.29 0.23 -12.04
N GLY A 26 15.89 1.49 -12.24
CA GLY A 26 15.69 2.11 -13.55
C GLY A 26 16.99 2.17 -14.36
N LYS A 27 18.12 2.55 -13.72
CA LYS A 27 19.45 2.46 -14.34
C LYS A 27 19.85 1.02 -14.70
N CYS A 28 19.64 0.08 -13.78
CA CYS A 28 19.92 -1.34 -14.02
C CYS A 28 19.06 -1.92 -15.14
N ASN A 29 17.77 -1.57 -15.19
CA ASN A 29 16.84 -2.05 -16.20
C ASN A 29 17.17 -1.48 -17.58
N ASN A 30 17.57 -0.21 -17.70
CA ASN A 30 18.02 0.36 -18.97
C ASN A 30 19.33 -0.30 -19.48
N PHE A 31 20.17 -0.79 -18.57
CA PHE A 31 21.36 -1.57 -18.91
C PHE A 31 21.01 -3.02 -19.29
N LEU A 32 20.07 -3.66 -18.58
CA LEU A 32 19.62 -5.03 -18.81
C LEU A 32 18.79 -5.17 -20.09
N VAL A 33 17.85 -4.27 -20.36
CA VAL A 33 17.00 -4.29 -21.57
C VAL A 33 17.84 -4.15 -22.85
N ARG A 34 19.00 -3.48 -22.77
CA ARG A 34 19.97 -3.45 -23.88
C ARG A 34 20.70 -4.78 -24.11
N ARG A 35 20.74 -5.68 -23.12
CA ARG A 35 21.46 -6.96 -23.10
C ARG A 35 20.56 -8.18 -23.28
N THR A 36 19.35 -8.17 -22.71
CA THR A 36 18.39 -9.27 -22.73
C THR A 36 17.16 -8.84 -23.53
N ARG A 37 16.91 -9.53 -24.66
CA ARG A 37 15.68 -9.38 -25.46
C ARG A 37 14.46 -9.41 -24.53
N GLU A 38 13.54 -8.47 -24.72
CA GLU A 38 12.40 -8.19 -23.83
C GLU A 38 11.52 -9.40 -23.54
N GLU A 39 11.81 -10.14 -22.45
CA GLU A 39 10.86 -11.12 -21.92
C GLU A 39 9.85 -10.43 -20.98
N PRO A 40 8.54 -10.48 -21.28
CA PRO A 40 7.51 -9.83 -20.46
C PRO A 40 7.49 -10.33 -19.00
N ALA A 41 7.83 -11.59 -18.76
CA ALA A 41 7.83 -12.19 -17.43
C ALA A 41 8.86 -11.56 -16.49
N ILE A 42 10.07 -11.27 -16.99
CA ILE A 42 11.15 -10.64 -16.23
C ILE A 42 10.74 -9.22 -15.84
N GLN A 43 10.13 -8.46 -16.74
CA GLN A 43 9.68 -7.09 -16.44
C GLN A 43 8.59 -7.07 -15.35
N ILE A 44 7.68 -8.05 -15.35
CA ILE A 44 6.65 -8.18 -14.33
C ILE A 44 7.28 -8.53 -12.97
N LEU A 45 8.22 -9.47 -12.93
CA LEU A 45 8.92 -9.84 -11.69
C LEU A 45 9.70 -8.66 -11.10
N ILE A 46 10.45 -7.91 -11.92
CA ILE A 46 11.15 -6.72 -11.48
C ILE A 46 10.16 -5.68 -10.94
N SER A 47 9.04 -5.46 -11.63
CA SER A 47 7.99 -4.55 -11.17
C SER A 47 7.39 -4.97 -9.83
N LEU A 48 7.25 -6.26 -9.56
CA LEU A 48 6.78 -6.75 -8.27
C LEU A 48 7.85 -6.61 -7.19
N LEU A 49 9.13 -6.79 -7.53
CA LEU A 49 10.24 -6.78 -6.57
C LEU A 49 10.63 -5.38 -6.08
N ILE A 50 10.51 -4.35 -6.94
CA ILE A 50 10.86 -2.95 -6.61
C ILE A 50 10.22 -2.46 -5.29
N PRO A 51 8.90 -2.53 -5.07
CA PRO A 51 8.29 -2.06 -3.83
C PRO A 51 8.76 -2.84 -2.59
N PHE A 52 9.05 -4.14 -2.71
CA PHE A 52 9.63 -4.93 -1.62
C PHE A 52 11.08 -4.55 -1.32
N ALA A 53 11.88 -4.30 -2.35
CA ALA A 53 13.26 -3.83 -2.19
C ALA A 53 13.30 -2.45 -1.52
N ALA A 54 12.41 -1.55 -1.91
CA ALA A 54 12.23 -0.24 -1.27
C ALA A 54 11.85 -0.37 0.20
N TYR A 55 10.91 -1.25 0.52
CA TYR A 55 10.49 -1.53 1.89
C TYR A 55 11.66 -2.04 2.75
N LEU A 56 12.39 -3.06 2.28
CA LEU A 56 13.52 -3.65 3.01
C LEU A 56 14.66 -2.66 3.22
N LEU A 57 14.95 -1.83 2.21
CA LEU A 57 15.99 -0.80 2.32
C LEU A 57 15.60 0.24 3.36
N ALA A 58 14.35 0.69 3.37
CA ALA A 58 13.83 1.63 4.36
C ALA A 58 13.88 1.07 5.80
N GLU A 59 13.50 -0.19 5.99
CA GLU A 59 13.60 -0.85 7.31
C GLU A 59 15.04 -0.96 7.79
N ALA A 60 15.99 -1.23 6.89
CA ALA A 60 17.42 -1.26 7.23
C ALA A 60 17.94 0.10 7.73
N PHE A 61 17.32 1.21 7.30
CA PHE A 61 17.61 2.55 7.79
C PHE A 61 16.69 2.99 8.94
N HIS A 62 15.84 2.11 9.48
CA HIS A 62 14.86 2.41 10.52
C HIS A 62 13.91 3.58 10.18
N VAL A 63 13.55 3.71 8.90
CA VAL A 63 12.58 4.69 8.40
C VAL A 63 11.31 3.99 7.90
N SER A 64 10.31 4.75 7.43
CA SER A 64 9.01 4.18 7.06
C SER A 64 9.07 3.34 5.78
N GLY A 65 9.06 2.01 5.92
CA GLY A 65 9.05 1.07 4.80
C GLY A 65 7.79 1.14 3.94
N ILE A 66 6.62 1.38 4.56
CA ILE A 66 5.36 1.53 3.84
C ILE A 66 5.43 2.76 2.92
N LEU A 67 5.94 3.89 3.41
CA LEU A 67 6.11 5.09 2.59
C LEU A 67 7.15 4.90 1.49
N ALA A 68 8.21 4.12 1.73
CA ALA A 68 9.18 3.76 0.71
C ALA A 68 8.57 2.94 -0.42
N ALA A 69 7.77 1.91 -0.10
CA ALA A 69 7.07 1.10 -1.09
C ALA A 69 6.06 1.92 -1.90
N VAL A 70 5.32 2.84 -1.26
CA VAL A 70 4.38 3.76 -1.93
C VAL A 70 5.13 4.73 -2.84
N ALA A 71 6.20 5.35 -2.36
CA ALA A 71 7.02 6.26 -3.16
C ALA A 71 7.62 5.53 -4.37
N ALA A 72 8.10 4.30 -4.18
CA ALA A 72 8.58 3.46 -5.26
C ALA A 72 7.48 3.14 -6.29
N GLY A 73 6.28 2.76 -5.84
CA GLY A 73 5.14 2.49 -6.72
C GLY A 73 4.73 3.71 -7.56
N ILE A 74 4.71 4.91 -6.96
CA ILE A 74 4.45 6.17 -7.67
C ILE A 74 5.56 6.45 -8.69
N ALA A 75 6.83 6.38 -8.28
CA ALA A 75 7.96 6.67 -9.15
C ALA A 75 8.07 5.69 -10.33
N MET A 76 7.72 4.41 -10.12
CA MET A 76 7.61 3.42 -11.19
C MET A 76 6.56 3.80 -12.24
N HIS A 77 5.43 4.39 -11.83
CA HIS A 77 4.39 4.82 -12.76
C HIS A 77 4.93 5.90 -13.72
N TYR A 78 5.74 6.83 -13.20
CA TYR A 78 6.41 7.87 -14.00
C TYR A 78 7.44 7.28 -14.98
N GLU A 79 8.29 6.33 -14.57
CA GLU A 79 9.23 5.69 -15.50
C GLU A 79 8.53 4.86 -16.59
N GLN A 80 7.39 4.23 -16.26
CA GLN A 80 6.59 3.48 -17.24
C GLN A 80 5.95 4.37 -18.32
N LEU A 81 5.76 5.66 -18.06
CA LEU A 81 5.28 6.62 -19.04
C LEU A 81 6.38 7.02 -20.06
N SER A 82 7.66 6.90 -19.71
CA SER A 82 8.79 7.36 -20.54
C SER A 82 9.50 6.27 -21.37
N GLY A 83 9.15 4.99 -21.23
CA GLY A 83 9.84 3.86 -21.89
C GLY A 83 9.01 3.08 -22.94
N PRO A 84 9.64 2.55 -24.01
CA PRO A 84 8.97 1.88 -25.12
C PRO A 84 8.61 0.42 -24.77
N ARG A 85 7.69 0.21 -23.81
CA ARG A 85 7.16 -1.14 -23.56
C ARG A 85 6.14 -1.51 -24.64
N LEU A 86 6.35 -2.64 -25.32
CA LEU A 86 5.38 -3.28 -26.22
C LEU A 86 3.99 -3.33 -25.55
N PRO A 87 2.89 -2.99 -26.26
CA PRO A 87 1.53 -2.98 -25.71
C PRO A 87 1.11 -4.29 -25.04
N ALA A 88 1.58 -5.43 -25.57
CA ALA A 88 1.30 -6.76 -25.03
C ALA A 88 1.90 -6.97 -23.62
N THR A 89 3.06 -6.39 -23.31
CA THR A 89 3.70 -6.48 -22.00
C THR A 89 2.96 -5.63 -20.95
N ARG A 90 2.41 -4.48 -21.36
CA ARG A 90 1.58 -3.62 -20.49
C ARG A 90 0.29 -4.33 -20.08
N MET A 91 -0.41 -4.98 -21.02
CA MET A 91 -1.63 -5.75 -20.71
C MET A 91 -1.37 -6.90 -19.74
N LYS A 92 -0.32 -7.70 -19.97
CA LYS A 92 0.04 -8.82 -19.07
C LYS A 92 0.41 -8.33 -17.67
N SER A 93 1.17 -7.24 -17.56
CA SER A 93 1.55 -6.67 -16.27
C SER A 93 0.35 -6.12 -15.50
N SER A 94 -0.61 -5.49 -16.18
CA SER A 94 -1.84 -4.99 -15.55
C SER A 94 -2.71 -6.12 -15.01
N ALA A 95 -2.84 -7.22 -15.77
CA ALA A 95 -3.58 -8.40 -15.32
C ALA A 95 -2.98 -9.01 -14.04
N VAL A 96 -1.65 -9.16 -13.98
CA VAL A 96 -0.96 -9.67 -12.78
C VAL A 96 -1.17 -8.74 -11.58
N TRP A 97 -1.06 -7.42 -11.77
CA TRP A 97 -1.31 -6.45 -10.71
C TRP A 97 -2.77 -6.50 -10.22
N THR A 98 -3.72 -6.62 -11.13
CA THR A 98 -5.16 -6.70 -10.80
C THR A 98 -5.46 -7.97 -10.02
N MET A 99 -4.89 -9.11 -10.45
CA MET A 99 -4.99 -10.38 -9.73
C MET A 99 -4.41 -10.24 -8.32
N LEU A 100 -3.18 -9.73 -8.20
CA LEU A 100 -2.51 -9.56 -6.92
C LEU A 100 -3.29 -8.63 -5.97
N GLN A 101 -3.75 -7.47 -6.47
CA GLN A 101 -4.56 -6.52 -5.70
C GLN A 101 -5.87 -7.17 -5.23
N THR A 102 -6.53 -7.93 -6.10
CA THR A 102 -7.77 -8.62 -5.75
C THR A 102 -7.53 -9.68 -4.68
N THR A 103 -6.47 -10.48 -4.81
CA THR A 103 -6.11 -11.51 -3.82
C THR A 103 -5.69 -10.89 -2.48
N LEU A 104 -4.83 -9.86 -2.48
CA LEU A 104 -4.39 -9.19 -1.26
C LEU A 104 -5.55 -8.49 -0.54
N ASN A 105 -6.40 -7.77 -1.27
CA ASN A 105 -7.60 -7.17 -0.68
C ASN A 105 -8.55 -8.24 -0.15
N GLY A 106 -8.75 -9.34 -0.90
CA GLY A 106 -9.54 -10.48 -0.44
C GLY A 106 -8.99 -11.07 0.87
N MET A 107 -7.66 -11.22 0.99
CA MET A 107 -7.01 -11.66 2.22
C MET A 107 -7.24 -10.68 3.37
N ILE A 108 -7.08 -9.37 3.16
CA ILE A 108 -7.34 -8.35 4.19
C ILE A 108 -8.79 -8.44 4.67
N PHE A 109 -9.76 -8.55 3.76
CA PHE A 109 -11.17 -8.69 4.12
C PHE A 109 -11.48 -9.99 4.85
N LEU A 110 -10.86 -11.11 4.47
CA LEU A 110 -11.00 -12.38 5.18
C LEU A 110 -10.43 -12.29 6.60
N MET A 111 -9.26 -11.67 6.77
CA MET A 111 -8.64 -11.48 8.09
C MET A 111 -9.48 -10.56 8.98
N LEU A 112 -9.95 -9.42 8.46
CA LEU A 112 -10.84 -8.52 9.20
C LEU A 112 -12.19 -9.20 9.51
N GLY A 113 -12.70 -10.01 8.58
CA GLY A 113 -13.91 -10.80 8.76
C GLY A 113 -13.79 -11.85 9.88
N GLU A 114 -12.64 -12.52 9.98
CA GLU A 114 -12.35 -13.46 11.09
C GLU A 114 -12.25 -12.74 12.44
N GLN A 115 -11.66 -11.54 12.44
CA GLN A 115 -11.51 -10.76 13.66
C GLN A 115 -12.83 -10.15 14.15
N LEU A 116 -13.81 -9.96 13.26
CA LEU A 116 -15.08 -9.28 13.57
C LEU A 116 -15.89 -9.96 14.70
N PRO A 117 -16.16 -11.28 14.69
CA PRO A 117 -16.86 -11.95 15.80
C PRO A 117 -16.12 -11.84 17.14
N ARG A 118 -14.78 -11.89 17.10
CA ARG A 118 -13.96 -11.75 18.31
C ARG A 118 -14.11 -10.35 18.90
N MET A 119 -14.01 -9.32 18.06
CA MET A 119 -14.23 -7.93 18.43
C MET A 119 -15.62 -7.78 19.07
N LEU A 120 -16.68 -8.27 18.42
CA LEU A 120 -18.07 -8.21 18.92
C LEU A 120 -18.27 -8.87 20.28
N LYS A 121 -17.56 -9.96 20.58
CA LYS A 121 -17.63 -10.62 21.90
C LYS A 121 -16.92 -9.84 23.00
N THR A 122 -15.86 -9.12 22.67
CA THR A 122 -15.13 -8.26 23.63
C THR A 122 -15.76 -6.88 23.83
N LEU A 123 -16.63 -6.43 22.91
CA LEU A 123 -17.30 -5.13 22.94
C LEU A 123 -18.03 -4.81 24.27
N PRO A 124 -18.81 -5.73 24.89
CA PRO A 124 -19.51 -5.44 26.14
C PRO A 124 -18.57 -5.22 27.34
N ALA A 125 -17.42 -5.92 27.36
CA ALA A 125 -16.40 -5.76 28.40
C ALA A 125 -15.67 -4.42 28.29
N VAL A 126 -15.47 -3.93 27.06
CA VAL A 126 -14.86 -2.60 26.81
C VAL A 126 -15.86 -1.47 27.06
N ALA A 127 -17.13 -1.65 26.69
CA ALA A 127 -18.19 -0.65 26.89
C ALA A 127 -18.50 -0.41 28.38
N SER A 128 -18.47 -1.47 29.20
CA SER A 128 -18.64 -1.36 30.65
C SER A 128 -17.48 -0.65 31.34
N GLN A 129 -16.23 -0.83 30.88
CA GLN A 129 -15.07 -0.07 31.39
C GLN A 129 -15.09 1.41 30.95
N ALA A 130 -15.73 1.72 29.82
CA ALA A 130 -15.88 3.08 29.31
C ALA A 130 -17.10 3.84 29.87
N GLY A 131 -17.87 3.24 30.78
CA GLY A 131 -19.05 3.88 31.40
C GLY A 131 -20.30 3.92 30.52
N VAL A 132 -20.36 3.13 29.44
CA VAL A 132 -21.48 3.10 28.49
C VAL A 132 -22.39 1.92 28.79
N SER A 133 -23.51 2.17 29.48
CA SER A 133 -24.40 1.14 30.04
C SER A 133 -25.32 0.45 29.01
N SER A 134 -25.43 0.93 27.77
CA SER A 134 -26.39 0.40 26.78
C SER A 134 -25.73 -0.04 25.47
N PRO A 135 -25.94 -1.29 25.01
CA PRO A 135 -25.46 -1.81 23.72
C PRO A 135 -25.85 -0.98 22.49
N TRP A 136 -26.89 -0.15 22.61
CA TRP A 136 -27.43 0.66 21.52
C TRP A 136 -26.46 1.74 21.01
N TYR A 137 -25.62 2.28 21.89
CA TYR A 137 -24.65 3.32 21.51
C TYR A 137 -23.56 2.78 20.55
N LEU A 138 -23.21 1.50 20.66
CA LEU A 138 -22.20 0.86 19.78
C LEU A 138 -22.72 0.75 18.33
N LEU A 139 -23.99 0.36 18.18
CA LEU A 139 -24.67 0.37 16.88
C LEU A 139 -24.75 1.79 16.31
N LEU A 140 -25.07 2.79 17.15
CA LEU A 140 -25.09 4.19 16.73
C LEU A 140 -23.71 4.64 16.21
N TYR A 141 -22.62 4.32 16.91
CA TYR A 141 -21.27 4.66 16.45
C TYR A 141 -20.90 3.96 15.15
N ALA A 142 -21.20 2.66 15.00
CA ALA A 142 -20.93 1.94 13.76
C ALA A 142 -21.69 2.54 12.57
N VAL A 143 -22.98 2.86 12.75
CA VAL A 143 -23.81 3.51 11.72
C VAL A 143 -23.30 4.91 11.43
N ALA A 144 -22.97 5.71 12.45
CA ALA A 144 -22.48 7.07 12.28
C ALA A 144 -21.13 7.10 11.55
N ILE A 145 -20.18 6.23 11.91
CA ILE A 145 -18.88 6.12 11.22
C ILE A 145 -19.10 5.67 9.77
N THR A 146 -19.97 4.69 9.52
CA THR A 146 -20.25 4.19 8.17
C THR A 146 -20.90 5.28 7.31
N LEU A 147 -21.88 6.01 7.84
CA LEU A 147 -22.50 7.15 7.17
C LEU A 147 -21.49 8.27 6.91
N ALA A 148 -20.67 8.63 7.90
CA ALA A 148 -19.64 9.66 7.75
C ALA A 148 -18.62 9.30 6.65
N LEU A 149 -18.13 8.05 6.64
CA LEU A 149 -17.24 7.55 5.59
C LEU A 149 -17.94 7.50 4.22
N GLY A 150 -19.21 7.12 4.18
CA GLY A 150 -20.02 7.13 2.96
C GLY A 150 -20.19 8.53 2.38
N LEU A 151 -20.56 9.50 3.21
CA LEU A 151 -20.69 10.91 2.83
C LEU A 151 -19.35 11.50 2.39
N MET A 152 -18.26 11.19 3.08
CA MET A 152 -16.91 11.62 2.69
C MET A 152 -16.53 11.05 1.32
N ARG A 153 -16.88 9.79 1.03
CA ARG A 153 -16.68 9.20 -0.29
C ARG A 153 -17.47 9.93 -1.37
N PHE A 154 -18.73 10.29 -1.12
CA PHE A 154 -19.54 11.07 -2.06
C PHE A 154 -18.97 12.47 -2.31
N ALA A 155 -18.48 13.13 -1.25
CA ALA A 155 -17.87 14.46 -1.34
C ALA A 155 -16.53 14.47 -2.09
N TRP A 156 -15.79 13.36 -2.11
CA TRP A 156 -14.53 13.26 -2.88
C TRP A 156 -14.77 12.92 -4.36
N VAL A 157 -15.89 12.25 -4.67
CA VAL A 157 -16.23 11.85 -6.05
C VAL A 157 -16.81 13.01 -6.87
N TRP A 158 -17.36 14.04 -6.20
CA TRP A 158 -17.83 15.29 -6.80
C TRP A 158 -16.76 16.38 -6.72
#